data_AF-A0A3C2B1Q2-F1
#
_entry.id   AF-A0A3C2B1Q2-F1
#
_cell.length_a   1.000
_cell.length_b   1.000
_cell.length_c   1.000
_cell.angle_alpha   90.00
_cell.angle_beta   90.00
_cell.angle_gamma   90.00
#
_symmetry.space_group_name_H-M   'P 1'
#
loop_
_entity.id
_entity.type
_entity.pdbx_description
1 polymer ?
#
loop_
_entity_poly.entity_id
_entity_poly.type
_entity_poly.pdbx_seq_one_letter_code
_entity_poly.pdbx_strand_id
1 'polypeptide(L)'
;MDSVKKVEREKRIRELYEFRAALGELLAVSDAEERSYSGPPTIVSKPGHHGDWVAARAKVDRLAARAAHTLQAVGVGMSYKPAGTMQTVAVNPAASWATMLGDRPMFSPHDMDACLNQAIGALEANLGSSSEPTRAPIPGARHVPTIVVGIVIGAGSTVAGGLILWWLGVGR
;
A
#
# COMPACT_ATOMS: atom_id res chain seq x y z
N MET A 1 5.36 29.48 9.99
CA MET A 1 5.19 28.51 8.87
C MET A 1 5.74 27.12 9.24
N ASP A 2 6.80 27.05 10.05
CA ASP A 2 7.44 25.78 10.44
C ASP A 2 6.62 24.93 11.43
N SER A 3 5.82 25.56 12.31
CA SER A 3 4.94 24.83 13.23
C SER A 3 3.86 24.03 12.51
N VAL A 4 3.25 24.60 11.46
CA VAL A 4 2.20 23.93 10.66
C VAL A 4 2.78 22.74 9.90
N LYS A 5 3.96 22.90 9.29
CA LYS A 5 4.67 21.80 8.59
C LYS A 5 5.05 20.67 9.55
N LYS A 6 5.45 21.00 10.78
CA LYS A 6 5.75 20.03 11.83
C LYS A 6 4.50 19.22 12.24
N VAL A 7 3.39 19.90 12.55
CA VAL A 7 2.12 19.26 12.94
C VAL A 7 1.61 18.31 11.85
N GLU A 8 1.62 18.76 10.60
CA GLU A 8 1.20 17.92 9.46
C GLU A 8 2.10 16.69 9.29
N ARG A 9 3.40 16.81 9.57
CA ARG A 9 4.34 15.68 9.50
C ARG A 9 4.12 14.69 10.64
N GLU A 10 3.93 15.16 11.87
CA GLU A 10 3.60 14.31 13.03
C GLU A 10 2.28 13.55 12.80
N LYS A 11 1.29 14.22 12.18
CA LYS A 11 0.04 13.60 11.76
C LYS A 11 0.29 12.45 10.76
N ARG A 12 1.08 12.69 9.72
CA ARG A 12 1.42 11.67 8.72
C ARG A 12 2.15 10.46 9.31
N ILE A 13 3.10 10.70 10.21
CA ILE A 13 3.80 9.63 10.94
C ILE A 13 2.80 8.79 11.74
N ARG A 14 1.88 9.45 12.46
CA ARG A 14 0.83 8.78 13.22
C ARG A 14 -0.06 7.92 12.32
N GLU A 15 -0.50 8.44 11.17
CA GLU A 15 -1.32 7.69 10.22
C GLU A 15 -0.65 6.40 9.73
N LEU A 16 0.67 6.44 9.47
CA LEU A 16 1.44 5.25 9.09
C LEU A 16 1.56 4.25 10.26
N TYR A 17 1.81 4.72 11.48
CA TYR A 17 1.84 3.85 12.67
C TYR A 17 0.47 3.21 12.95
N GLU A 18 -0.63 3.96 12.84
CA GLU A 18 -1.98 3.43 13.02
C GLU A 18 -2.29 2.32 12.01
N PHE A 19 -1.97 2.55 10.73
CA PHE A 19 -2.16 1.55 9.69
C PHE A 19 -1.28 0.31 9.91
N ARG A 20 0.00 0.51 10.24
CA ARG A 20 0.93 -0.58 10.57
C ARG A 20 0.44 -1.42 11.75
N ALA A 21 -0.03 -0.77 12.82
CA ALA A 21 -0.58 -1.45 13.99
C ALA A 21 -1.82 -2.28 13.63
N ALA A 22 -2.73 -1.74 12.82
CA ALA A 22 -3.90 -2.47 12.35
C ALA A 22 -3.54 -3.68 11.47
N LEU A 23 -2.51 -3.56 10.62
CA LEU A 23 -1.96 -4.70 9.89
C LEU A 23 -1.40 -5.77 10.84
N GLY A 24 -0.67 -5.36 11.88
CA GLY A 24 -0.18 -6.27 12.92
C GLY A 24 -1.30 -7.03 13.63
N GLU A 25 -2.40 -6.34 13.97
CA GLU A 25 -3.59 -6.97 14.55
C GLU A 25 -4.22 -8.01 13.60
N LEU A 26 -4.35 -7.67 12.31
CA LEU A 26 -4.86 -8.61 11.30
C LEU A 26 -3.95 -9.84 11.17
N LEU A 27 -2.63 -9.65 11.09
CA LEU A 27 -1.66 -10.72 10.94
C LEU A 27 -1.60 -11.62 12.18
N ALA A 28 -1.84 -11.08 13.38
CA ALA A 28 -1.87 -11.87 14.60
C ALA A 28 -2.98 -12.94 14.58
N VAL A 29 -4.10 -12.66 13.91
CA VAL A 29 -5.25 -13.58 13.75
C VAL A 29 -5.31 -14.24 12.37
N SER A 30 -4.24 -14.12 11.57
CA SER A 30 -4.13 -14.74 10.25
C SER A 30 -3.09 -15.85 10.21
N ASP A 31 -3.36 -16.86 9.39
CA ASP A 31 -2.38 -17.85 8.94
C ASP A 31 -1.95 -17.56 7.51
N ALA A 32 -0.75 -18.04 7.15
CA ALA A 32 -0.29 -18.06 5.78
C ALA A 32 -0.78 -19.34 5.10
N GLU A 33 -1.51 -19.20 3.99
CA GLU A 33 -1.93 -20.31 3.16
C GLU A 33 -1.19 -20.25 1.82
N GLU A 34 -0.44 -21.31 1.54
CA GLU A 34 0.30 -21.45 0.30
C GLU A 34 -0.65 -21.93 -0.80
N ARG A 35 -1.38 -20.97 -1.40
CA ARG A 35 -2.38 -21.23 -2.45
C ARG A 35 -1.84 -21.14 -3.89
N SER A 36 -0.63 -20.63 -4.13
CA SER A 36 -0.20 -20.28 -5.49
C SER A 36 1.24 -20.63 -5.85
N TYR A 37 1.40 -21.14 -7.07
CA TYR A 37 2.64 -21.28 -7.81
C TYR A 37 3.41 -19.94 -7.84
N SER A 38 4.62 -19.92 -7.25
CA SER A 38 5.67 -18.88 -7.41
C SER A 38 5.41 -17.46 -6.87
N GLY A 39 4.46 -17.24 -5.95
CA GLY A 39 4.18 -15.94 -5.33
C GLY A 39 4.22 -15.94 -3.79
N PRO A 40 4.05 -14.78 -3.12
CA PRO A 40 3.90 -14.71 -1.67
C PRO A 40 2.65 -15.48 -1.20
N PRO A 41 2.64 -16.01 0.04
CA PRO A 41 1.48 -16.72 0.55
C PRO A 41 0.29 -15.76 0.73
N THR A 42 -0.91 -16.29 0.52
CA THR A 42 -2.16 -15.59 0.84
C THR A 42 -2.36 -15.65 2.35
N ILE A 43 -2.88 -14.58 2.96
CA ILE A 43 -3.24 -14.62 4.39
C ILE A 43 -4.74 -14.92 4.54
N VAL A 44 -5.06 -15.83 5.46
CA VAL A 44 -6.41 -16.28 5.76
C VAL A 44 -6.66 -16.27 7.26
N SER A 45 -7.92 -16.29 7.71
CA SER A 45 -8.22 -16.32 9.14
C SER A 45 -7.77 -17.62 9.80
N LYS A 46 -7.15 -17.53 10.98
CA LYS A 46 -6.88 -18.69 11.83
C LYS A 46 -8.17 -19.45 12.17
N PRO A 47 -8.13 -20.79 12.33
CA PRO A 47 -9.27 -21.56 12.82
C PRO A 47 -9.82 -20.99 14.12
N GLY A 48 -11.14 -20.74 14.16
CA GLY A 48 -11.81 -20.18 15.34
C GLY A 48 -11.73 -18.65 15.51
N HIS A 49 -10.96 -17.93 14.68
CA HIS A 49 -10.75 -16.48 14.80
C HIS A 49 -11.41 -15.65 13.70
N HIS A 50 -12.35 -16.22 12.94
CA HIS A 50 -12.94 -15.52 11.78
C HIS A 50 -13.59 -14.18 12.15
N GLY A 51 -14.29 -14.09 13.28
CA GLY A 51 -14.89 -12.83 13.74
C GLY A 51 -13.86 -11.74 14.01
N ASP A 52 -12.80 -12.07 14.74
CA ASP A 52 -11.69 -11.15 15.03
C ASP A 52 -10.98 -10.72 13.75
N TRP A 53 -10.77 -11.67 12.83
CA TRP A 53 -10.16 -11.41 11.53
C TRP A 53 -10.98 -10.43 10.69
N VAL A 54 -12.30 -10.59 10.64
CA VAL A 54 -13.19 -9.66 9.92
C VAL A 54 -13.14 -8.26 10.55
N ALA A 55 -13.13 -8.16 11.88
CA ALA A 55 -13.03 -6.88 12.59
C ALA A 55 -11.68 -6.19 12.33
N ALA A 56 -10.57 -6.93 12.43
CA ALA A 56 -9.23 -6.42 12.13
C ALA A 56 -9.10 -5.98 10.67
N ARG A 57 -9.63 -6.78 9.73
CA ARG A 57 -9.67 -6.45 8.30
C ARG A 57 -10.39 -5.10 8.06
N ALA A 58 -11.57 -4.92 8.65
CA ALA A 58 -12.32 -3.68 8.51
C ALA A 58 -11.58 -2.46 9.10
N LYS A 59 -10.77 -2.65 10.15
CA LYS A 59 -9.91 -1.61 10.70
C LYS A 59 -8.79 -1.23 9.72
N VAL A 60 -8.14 -2.23 9.09
CA VAL A 60 -7.14 -2.00 8.04
C VAL A 60 -7.75 -1.24 6.86
N ASP A 61 -8.92 -1.65 6.37
CA ASP A 61 -9.63 -0.96 5.28
C ASP A 61 -9.84 0.53 5.55
N ARG A 62 -10.31 0.88 6.77
CA ARG A 62 -10.55 2.27 7.18
C ARG A 62 -9.28 3.13 7.25
N LEU A 63 -8.13 2.51 7.52
CA LEU A 63 -6.85 3.18 7.70
C LEU A 63 -6.04 3.24 6.40
N ALA A 64 -6.25 2.29 5.50
CA ALA A 64 -5.51 2.13 4.25
C ALA A 64 -5.53 3.40 3.39
N ALA A 65 -6.67 4.06 3.25
CA ALA A 65 -6.77 5.28 2.43
C ALA A 65 -5.87 6.42 2.95
N ARG A 66 -5.85 6.65 4.27
CA ARG A 66 -5.02 7.68 4.90
C ARG A 66 -3.53 7.36 4.76
N ALA A 67 -3.15 6.12 5.04
CA ALA A 67 -1.78 5.65 4.85
C ALA A 67 -1.34 5.74 3.37
N ALA A 68 -2.22 5.40 2.43
CA ALA A 68 -1.94 5.50 1.00
C ALA A 68 -1.67 6.95 0.57
N HIS A 69 -2.49 7.90 1.02
CA HIS A 69 -2.25 9.32 0.77
C HIS A 69 -0.91 9.80 1.34
N THR A 70 -0.58 9.37 2.56
CA THR A 70 0.70 9.72 3.19
C THR A 70 1.89 9.12 2.44
N LEU A 71 1.83 7.85 2.05
CA LEU A 71 2.87 7.20 1.24
C LEU A 71 3.09 7.89 -0.11
N GLN A 72 2.00 8.27 -0.78
CA GLN A 72 2.06 9.03 -2.03
C GLN A 72 2.73 10.40 -1.84
N ALA A 73 2.44 11.09 -0.73
CA ALA A 73 3.02 12.38 -0.41
C ALA A 73 4.51 12.30 -0.07
N VAL A 74 4.96 11.19 0.53
CA VAL A 74 6.38 10.92 0.81
C VAL A 74 7.12 10.45 -0.45
N GLY A 75 6.41 9.85 -1.41
CA GLY A 75 6.99 9.28 -2.62
C GLY A 75 7.64 7.92 -2.40
N VAL A 76 7.21 7.19 -1.36
CA VAL A 76 7.66 5.83 -1.06
C VAL A 76 6.62 4.84 -1.58
N GLY A 77 7.09 3.78 -2.22
CA GLY A 77 6.25 2.72 -2.74
C GLY A 77 7.06 1.45 -2.99
N MET A 78 6.36 0.41 -3.43
CA MET A 78 6.93 -0.90 -3.72
C MET A 78 7.09 -1.09 -5.22
N SER A 79 8.20 -1.67 -5.64
CA SER A 79 8.39 -2.08 -7.04
C SER A 79 7.68 -3.41 -7.29
N TYR A 80 6.81 -3.47 -8.30
CA TYR A 80 6.10 -4.67 -8.69
C TYR A 80 6.26 -4.92 -10.19
N LYS A 81 6.45 -6.19 -10.56
CA LYS A 81 6.47 -6.64 -11.95
C LYS A 81 5.21 -7.46 -12.22
N PRO A 82 4.21 -6.91 -12.93
CA PRO A 82 3.00 -7.65 -13.30
C PRO A 82 3.32 -8.89 -14.14
N ALA A 83 2.60 -9.98 -13.87
CA ALA A 83 2.73 -11.22 -14.64
C ALA A 83 2.48 -10.98 -16.14
N GLY A 84 3.27 -11.63 -16.99
CA GLY A 84 3.19 -11.46 -18.45
C GLY A 84 3.80 -10.16 -18.98
N THR A 85 4.44 -9.35 -18.13
CA THR A 85 5.09 -8.09 -18.55
C THR A 85 6.58 -8.08 -18.20
N MET A 86 7.36 -7.28 -18.94
CA MET A 86 8.78 -7.01 -18.64
C MET A 86 8.99 -5.70 -17.88
N GLN A 87 7.90 -4.98 -17.56
CA GLN A 87 7.95 -3.66 -16.93
C GLN A 87 7.78 -3.77 -15.43
N THR A 88 8.52 -2.94 -14.70
CA THR A 88 8.35 -2.74 -13.26
C THR A 88 7.59 -1.45 -13.02
N VAL A 89 6.56 -1.49 -12.17
CA VAL A 89 5.74 -0.35 -11.77
C VAL A 89 5.86 -0.09 -10.28
N ALA A 90 5.74 1.19 -9.89
CA ALA A 90 5.66 1.56 -8.48
C ALA A 90 4.21 1.44 -8.01
N VAL A 91 4.01 0.73 -6.90
CA VAL A 91 2.70 0.45 -6.30
C VAL A 91 2.69 0.99 -4.88
N ASN A 92 1.56 1.60 -4.51
CA ASN A 92 1.35 2.06 -3.15
C ASN A 92 0.94 0.86 -2.27
N PRO A 93 1.75 0.45 -1.28
CA PRO A 93 1.48 -0.75 -0.51
C PRO A 93 0.18 -0.67 0.29
N ALA A 94 -0.15 0.50 0.83
CA ALA A 94 -1.40 0.67 1.57
C ALA A 94 -2.63 0.63 0.65
N ALA A 95 -2.52 1.09 -0.61
CA ALA A 95 -3.61 0.96 -1.57
C ALA A 95 -3.79 -0.48 -2.08
N SER A 96 -2.70 -1.25 -2.16
CA SER A 96 -2.71 -2.64 -2.64
C SER A 96 -2.81 -3.69 -1.54
N TRP A 97 -3.04 -3.30 -0.28
CA TRP A 97 -2.95 -4.19 0.87
C TRP A 97 -3.87 -5.42 0.77
N ALA A 98 -5.09 -5.22 0.27
CA ALA A 98 -6.10 -6.27 0.19
C ALA A 98 -5.72 -7.39 -0.79
N THR A 99 -4.72 -7.17 -1.66
CA THR A 99 -4.21 -8.21 -2.54
C THR A 99 -3.59 -9.38 -1.77
N MET A 100 -3.10 -9.16 -0.54
CA MET A 100 -2.62 -10.22 0.36
C MET A 100 -3.71 -11.24 0.72
N LEU A 101 -4.99 -10.89 0.56
CA LEU A 101 -6.13 -11.74 0.87
C LEU A 101 -6.63 -12.56 -0.34
N GLY A 102 -6.12 -12.27 -1.54
CA GLY A 102 -6.55 -12.91 -2.79
C GLY A 102 -5.56 -13.95 -3.29
N ASP A 103 -5.94 -14.69 -4.32
CA ASP A 103 -5.18 -15.85 -4.85
C ASP A 103 -3.80 -15.49 -5.43
N ARG A 104 -3.55 -14.20 -5.67
CA ARG A 104 -2.30 -13.67 -6.21
C ARG A 104 -1.83 -12.45 -5.41
N PRO A 105 -1.27 -12.66 -4.21
CA PRO A 105 -0.67 -11.58 -3.43
C PRO A 105 0.41 -10.85 -4.22
N MET A 106 0.37 -9.53 -4.24
CA MET A 106 1.41 -8.73 -4.89
C MET A 106 2.71 -8.69 -4.07
N PHE A 107 2.56 -8.70 -2.74
CA PHE A 107 3.65 -8.51 -1.78
C PHE A 107 3.40 -9.34 -0.54
N SER A 108 4.47 -9.70 0.18
CA SER A 108 4.32 -10.31 1.50
C SER A 108 3.99 -9.25 2.57
N PRO A 109 3.40 -9.64 3.71
CA PRO A 109 3.23 -8.74 4.84
C PRO A 109 4.55 -8.13 5.35
N HIS A 110 5.65 -8.88 5.26
CA HIS A 110 6.98 -8.41 5.64
C HIS A 110 7.47 -7.28 4.72
N ASP A 111 7.28 -7.41 3.41
CA ASP A 111 7.69 -6.37 2.45
C ASP A 111 6.88 -5.08 2.65
N MET A 112 5.59 -5.23 2.98
CA MET A 112 4.74 -4.11 3.34
C MET A 112 5.23 -3.40 4.60
N ASP A 113 5.55 -4.15 5.66
CA ASP A 113 6.07 -3.58 6.91
C ASP A 113 7.40 -2.84 6.68
N ALA A 114 8.32 -3.44 5.91
CA ALA A 114 9.58 -2.82 5.56
C ALA A 114 9.38 -1.49 4.82
N CYS A 115 8.46 -1.44 3.84
CA CYS A 115 8.14 -0.22 3.11
C CYS A 115 7.53 0.87 4.02
N LEU A 116 6.64 0.50 4.94
CA LEU A 116 6.07 1.42 5.92
C LEU A 116 7.14 1.98 6.85
N ASN A 117 8.06 1.14 7.36
CA ASN A 117 9.16 1.59 8.23
C ASN A 117 10.12 2.53 7.50
N GLN A 118 10.40 2.29 6.21
CA GLN A 118 11.19 3.22 5.39
C GLN A 118 10.50 4.57 5.21
N ALA A 119 9.18 4.58 4.99
CA ALA A 119 8.41 5.83 4.87
C ALA A 119 8.37 6.61 6.20
N ILE A 120 8.21 5.92 7.33
CA ILE A 120 8.28 6.50 8.67
C ILE A 120 9.67 7.09 8.91
N GLY A 121 10.73 6.32 8.68
CA GLY A 121 12.11 6.79 8.83
C GLY A 121 12.43 8.00 7.95
N ALA A 122 11.90 8.05 6.73
CA ALA A 122 12.04 9.21 5.84
C ALA A 122 11.32 10.46 6.39
N LEU A 123 10.16 10.29 7.02
CA LEU A 123 9.46 11.39 7.69
C LEU A 123 10.19 11.83 8.97
N GLU A 124 10.74 10.90 9.74
CA GLU A 124 11.48 11.15 10.99
C GLU A 124 12.83 11.83 10.74
N ALA A 125 13.61 11.39 9.74
CA ALA A 125 14.87 12.02 9.38
C ALA A 125 14.70 13.50 9.04
N ASN A 126 13.57 13.85 8.42
CA ASN A 126 13.21 15.22 8.09
C ASN A 126 12.71 16.04 9.30
N LEU A 127 12.39 15.43 10.45
CA LEU A 127 12.05 16.14 11.70
C LEU A 127 13.30 16.71 12.40
N GLY A 128 14.47 16.10 12.18
CA GLY A 128 15.75 16.56 12.73
C GLY A 128 16.47 17.60 11.86
N SER A 129 16.14 17.71 10.57
CA SER A 129 16.73 18.67 9.64
C SER A 129 15.82 19.88 9.39
N SER A 130 16.26 21.06 9.80
CA SER A 130 15.67 22.36 9.37
C SER A 130 16.04 22.74 7.92
N SER A 131 16.47 21.77 7.12
CA SER A 131 16.92 21.97 5.74
C SER A 131 15.86 21.44 4.80
N GLU A 132 15.54 22.19 3.75
CA GLU A 132 14.63 21.76 2.68
C GLU A 132 14.91 20.32 2.26
N PRO A 133 13.86 19.53 1.94
CA PRO A 133 14.07 18.18 1.44
C PRO A 133 14.75 18.29 0.07
N THR A 134 16.07 18.13 0.06
CA THR A 134 16.78 17.77 -1.16
C THR A 134 16.15 16.46 -1.62
N ARG A 135 15.33 16.53 -2.67
CA ARG A 135 14.95 15.37 -3.48
C ARG A 135 16.26 14.78 -4.01
N ALA A 136 16.88 13.90 -3.23
CA ALA A 136 17.90 13.02 -3.75
C ALA A 136 17.17 12.09 -4.74
N PRO A 137 17.49 12.15 -6.04
CA PRO A 137 16.88 11.23 -6.99
C PRO A 137 17.38 9.83 -6.62
N ILE A 138 16.45 8.93 -6.29
CA ILE A 138 16.76 7.50 -6.21
C ILE A 138 17.36 7.12 -7.58
N PRO A 139 18.62 6.67 -7.67
CA PRO A 139 19.22 6.32 -8.96
C PRO A 139 18.37 5.25 -9.63
N GLY A 140 17.73 5.59 -10.75
CA GLY A 140 16.85 4.68 -11.50
C GLY A 140 15.34 4.92 -11.37
N ALA A 141 14.89 5.88 -10.55
CA ALA A 141 13.48 6.28 -10.53
C ALA A 141 13.13 7.10 -11.79
N ARG A 142 12.88 6.40 -12.91
CA ARG A 142 12.05 6.97 -13.98
C ARG A 142 10.74 7.40 -13.34
N HIS A 143 10.21 8.55 -13.77
CA HIS A 143 8.87 8.99 -13.37
C HIS A 143 7.86 7.91 -13.81
N VAL A 144 7.58 6.94 -12.93
CA VAL A 144 6.56 5.94 -13.16
C VAL A 144 5.29 6.52 -12.58
N PRO A 145 4.23 6.74 -13.38
CA PRO A 145 2.96 7.18 -12.83
C PRO A 145 2.49 6.14 -11.81
N THR A 146 2.23 6.56 -10.57
CA THR A 146 1.60 5.69 -9.58
C THR A 146 0.20 5.37 -10.09
N ILE A 147 -0.02 4.14 -10.55
CA ILE A 147 -1.36 3.67 -10.93
C ILE A 147 -2.06 3.22 -9.66
N VAL A 148 -3.11 3.93 -9.26
CA VAL A 148 -4.02 3.49 -8.22
C VAL A 148 -4.90 2.40 -8.82
N VAL A 149 -4.60 1.13 -8.53
CA VAL A 149 -5.47 0.02 -8.91
C VAL A 149 -6.66 0.01 -7.95
N GLY A 150 -7.78 0.59 -8.37
CA GLY A 150 -9.04 0.49 -7.62
C GLY A 150 -9.59 -0.93 -7.67
N ILE A 151 -9.76 -1.55 -6.50
CA ILE A 151 -10.42 -2.86 -6.39
C ILE A 151 -11.94 -2.62 -6.45
N VAL A 152 -12.58 -3.11 -7.51
CA VAL A 152 -14.04 -3.22 -7.58
C VAL A 152 -14.46 -4.33 -6.63
N ILE A 153 -15.03 -3.96 -5.48
CA ILE A 153 -15.68 -4.91 -4.57
C ILE A 153 -16.97 -5.34 -5.25
N GLY A 154 -16.95 -6.50 -5.89
CA GLY A 154 -18.13 -7.15 -6.45
C GLY A 154 -19.06 -7.62 -5.34
N ALA A 155 -19.95 -6.75 -4.88
CA ALA A 155 -21.29 -7.17 -4.47
C ALA A 155 -22.07 -7.51 -5.74
N GLY A 156 -22.75 -8.66 -5.74
CA GLY A 156 -23.30 -9.27 -6.94
C GLY A 156 -24.23 -8.37 -7.77
N SER A 157 -24.16 -8.62 -9.08
CA SER A 157 -25.20 -8.36 -10.08
C SER A 157 -25.32 -6.93 -10.62
N THR A 158 -24.58 -6.63 -11.70
CA THR A 158 -25.16 -6.36 -13.03
C THR A 158 -24.07 -6.20 -14.08
N VAL A 159 -24.18 -6.97 -15.16
CA VAL A 159 -23.39 -6.81 -16.37
C VAL A 159 -23.85 -5.52 -17.06
N ALA A 160 -23.07 -4.44 -16.96
CA ALA A 160 -23.18 -3.30 -17.86
C ALA A 160 -21.91 -2.45 -17.81
N GLY A 161 -21.05 -2.65 -18.81
CA GLY A 161 -20.38 -1.57 -19.52
C GLY A 161 -19.30 -0.76 -18.80
N GLY A 162 -18.09 -0.82 -19.35
CA GLY A 162 -17.28 0.40 -19.44
C GLY A 162 -15.81 0.21 -19.17
N LEU A 163 -15.07 -0.10 -20.24
CA LEU A 163 -13.68 0.28 -20.42
C LEU A 163 -13.33 1.61 -19.71
N ILE A 164 -12.33 1.59 -18.82
CA ILE A 164 -11.46 2.74 -18.59
C ILE A 164 -10.03 2.31 -18.97
N LEU A 165 -9.88 2.09 -20.27
CA LEU A 165 -8.61 2.00 -21.00
C LEU A 165 -8.69 3.04 -22.13
N TRP A 166 -8.89 4.31 -21.79
CA TRP A 166 -8.80 5.40 -22.76
C TRP A 166 -8.55 6.72 -22.05
N TRP A 167 -7.30 6.98 -21.68
CA TRP A 167 -6.73 8.33 -21.68
C TRP A 167 -5.22 8.21 -21.44
N LEU A 168 -4.47 8.02 -22.52
CA LEU A 168 -3.09 8.51 -22.74
C LEU A 168 -2.63 8.03 -24.12
N GLY A 169 -2.70 8.91 -25.12
CA GLY A 169 -1.78 8.90 -26.26
C GLY A 169 -2.28 8.31 -27.59
N VAL A 170 -3.16 9.01 -28.29
CA VAL A 170 -3.09 9.05 -29.77
C VAL A 170 -2.73 10.48 -30.15
N GLY A 171 -1.43 10.67 -30.35
CA GLY A 171 -0.80 11.91 -30.79
C GLY A 171 0.45 11.56 -31.55
N ARG A 172 0.27 10.86 -32.68
CA ARG A 172 1.11 10.87 -33.90
C ARG A 172 0.60 9.85 -34.91
#